data_AF-E4V533-F1
#
_entry.id   AF-E4V533-F1
#
_cell.length_a   1.000
_cell.length_b   1.000
_cell.length_c   1.000
_cell.angle_alpha   90.00
_cell.angle_beta   90.00
_cell.angle_gamma   90.00
#
_symmetry.space_group_name_H-M   'P 1'
#
loop_
_entity.id
_entity.type
_entity.pdbx_description
1 polymer ?
#
loop_
_entity_poly.entity_id
_entity_poly.type
_entity_poly.pdbx_seq_one_letter_code
_entity_poly.pdbx_strand_id
1 'polypeptide(L)'
;MVALKACLLLLVSSELTFGAALGAHSRRRGVTPTNPHDKDTTSYCSWWFDYNEELPCDQVLQANSVTLEQFQRWNPSITGSCNGMTVGKSYCVETAFEPTPTASPTGPSGPTGTPGTIETPLPTQPEIAPNCDAFHLVKQGEDCGTISVTYGITSAQFIAWNPSAGRDCTGLWADAYACVSIVGHEPSKTTSPAPQPTPTKPSNGIETPLPTQPKIVDNCDKFHLVEPGEGCAAITSKYGISLAQFIQWNPAAGSNCAGLWANAYACVSIIGHEPKPTPTKPSNGIETPLPTQPDIVNNCNKFYLVQAGDSCATISSKHGIALSDFTKWNPKAGNTCAGLWANAYACVSIIGYTPKPSATPTPTKPPNGIQTPTPVQNGMVNNCNKFHFVDTGNTCPVIQAKYKVTLANLVKWNPAIKPDCTGLWAKTYLCVGTL
;
A
#
# COMPACT_ATOMS: atom_id res chain seq x y z
N MET A 1 61.14 -62.22 10.62
CA MET A 1 61.85 -61.66 11.80
C MET A 1 61.03 -60.49 12.33
N VAL A 2 60.59 -60.59 13.60
CA VAL A 2 60.27 -59.53 14.59
C VAL A 2 59.28 -58.43 14.16
N ALA A 3 57.98 -58.44 14.49
CA ALA A 3 57.25 -58.24 15.77
C ALA A 3 56.99 -56.75 16.16
N LEU A 4 55.69 -56.47 16.39
CA LEU A 4 55.00 -55.21 16.73
C LEU A 4 55.57 -54.37 17.91
N LYS A 5 55.41 -53.03 17.83
CA LYS A 5 54.73 -52.22 18.87
C LYS A 5 54.48 -50.74 18.50
N ALA A 6 53.25 -50.32 18.83
CA ALA A 6 52.75 -49.02 19.31
C ALA A 6 52.69 -47.78 18.39
N CYS A 7 51.45 -47.34 18.19
CA CYS A 7 51.00 -46.10 17.56
C CYS A 7 51.01 -44.96 18.60
N LEU A 8 51.62 -43.81 18.27
CA LEU A 8 51.50 -42.55 19.01
C LEU A 8 51.36 -41.41 17.99
N LEU A 9 50.15 -40.85 17.85
CA LEU A 9 49.85 -39.68 17.03
C LEU A 9 49.96 -38.42 17.89
N LEU A 10 50.95 -37.57 17.61
CA LEU A 10 51.04 -36.20 18.10
C LEU A 10 50.45 -35.26 17.04
N LEU A 11 49.37 -34.56 17.37
CA LEU A 11 48.93 -33.37 16.65
C LEU A 11 49.17 -32.15 17.55
N VAL A 12 50.02 -31.26 17.06
CA VAL A 12 50.25 -29.92 17.60
C VAL A 12 49.12 -29.03 17.09
N SER A 13 48.35 -28.41 17.99
CA SER A 13 47.50 -27.27 17.65
C SER A 13 47.81 -26.12 18.59
N SER A 14 48.38 -25.07 18.00
CA SER A 14 48.70 -23.79 18.59
C SER A 14 47.45 -23.06 19.09
N GLU A 15 47.65 -22.28 20.15
CA GLU A 15 46.65 -21.53 20.90
C GLU A 15 45.93 -20.46 20.07
N LEU A 16 44.62 -20.34 20.27
CA LEU A 16 43.98 -19.04 20.45
C LEU A 16 43.39 -19.02 21.86
N THR A 17 44.05 -18.27 22.73
CA THR A 17 43.58 -17.85 24.03
C THR A 17 42.39 -16.91 23.85
N PHE A 18 41.20 -17.34 24.25
CA PHE A 18 40.10 -16.41 24.52
C PHE A 18 40.36 -15.76 25.88
N GLY A 19 40.87 -14.53 25.84
CA GLY A 19 40.87 -13.64 26.99
C GLY A 19 39.44 -13.44 27.48
N ALA A 20 39.25 -13.61 28.78
CA ALA A 20 38.01 -13.30 29.46
C ALA A 20 37.67 -11.81 29.28
N ALA A 21 36.64 -11.52 28.50
CA ALA A 21 35.88 -10.30 28.64
C ALA A 21 34.77 -10.57 29.68
N LEU A 22 34.82 -9.83 30.78
CA LEU A 22 33.83 -9.82 31.85
C LEU A 22 32.42 -9.64 31.27
N GLY A 23 31.54 -10.60 31.53
CA GLY A 23 30.13 -10.55 31.14
C GLY A 23 29.45 -11.90 30.90
N ALA A 24 29.87 -12.98 31.56
CA ALA A 24 29.21 -14.29 31.44
C ALA A 24 28.23 -14.52 32.59
N HIS A 25 27.10 -13.78 32.60
CA HIS A 25 25.87 -14.31 33.21
C HIS A 25 25.12 -15.13 32.15
N SER A 26 25.72 -16.26 31.77
CA SER A 26 25.13 -17.26 30.87
C SER A 26 23.67 -17.55 31.24
N ARG A 27 22.75 -17.30 30.29
CA ARG A 27 21.46 -17.98 30.05
C ARG A 27 21.07 -18.98 31.16
N ARG A 28 20.61 -18.51 32.31
CA ARG A 28 20.18 -19.43 33.38
C ARG A 28 18.78 -19.92 33.04
N ARG A 29 18.75 -21.21 32.70
CA ARG A 29 17.60 -22.02 32.34
C ARG A 29 17.64 -23.24 33.24
N GLY A 30 16.56 -23.52 33.96
CA GLY A 30 16.58 -24.61 34.93
C GLY A 30 15.21 -25.01 35.47
N VAL A 31 15.19 -26.13 36.19
CA VAL A 31 13.98 -26.73 36.78
C VAL A 31 13.41 -25.92 37.96
N THR A 32 14.16 -24.94 38.46
CA THR A 32 13.74 -24.02 39.52
C THR A 32 14.07 -22.58 39.12
N PRO A 33 13.20 -21.61 39.40
CA PRO A 33 13.45 -20.21 39.08
C PRO A 33 14.56 -19.65 39.99
N THR A 34 15.54 -18.95 39.40
CA THR A 34 16.58 -18.28 40.20
C THR A 34 16.08 -16.96 40.77
N ASN A 35 15.18 -16.29 40.04
CA ASN A 35 14.60 -15.01 40.41
C ASN A 35 13.15 -15.17 40.91
N PRO A 36 12.57 -14.14 41.55
CA PRO A 36 11.15 -14.15 41.86
C PRO A 36 10.30 -14.30 40.59
N HIS A 37 9.23 -15.08 40.66
CA HIS A 37 8.23 -15.21 39.60
C HIS A 37 6.88 -14.68 40.08
N ASP A 38 5.91 -14.57 39.16
CA ASP A 38 4.56 -14.20 39.52
C ASP A 38 3.88 -15.34 40.29
N LYS A 39 3.09 -15.00 41.31
CA LYS A 39 2.36 -15.99 42.11
C LYS A 39 1.35 -16.79 41.29
N ASP A 40 0.89 -16.23 40.17
CA ASP A 40 -0.10 -16.84 39.29
C ASP A 40 0.54 -17.61 38.12
N THR A 41 1.88 -17.65 38.03
CA THR A 41 2.59 -18.52 37.09
C THR A 41 2.21 -19.99 37.33
N THR A 42 1.96 -20.73 36.25
CA THR A 42 1.45 -22.11 36.29
C THR A 42 2.23 -22.99 37.26
N SER A 43 1.51 -23.74 38.09
CA SER A 43 2.09 -24.72 39.02
C SER A 43 2.71 -25.93 38.32
N TYR A 44 2.42 -26.11 37.02
CA TYR A 44 2.98 -27.19 36.18
C TYR A 44 4.33 -26.84 35.55
N CYS A 45 4.92 -25.69 35.91
CA CYS A 45 6.15 -25.25 35.28
C CYS A 45 7.32 -26.22 35.55
N SER A 46 7.88 -26.76 34.48
CA SER A 46 9.04 -27.68 34.53
C SER A 46 10.35 -26.99 34.16
N TRP A 47 10.29 -25.85 33.48
CA TRP A 47 11.48 -25.11 33.06
C TRP A 47 11.29 -23.60 33.08
N TRP A 48 12.24 -22.93 33.73
CA TRP A 48 12.21 -21.50 34.00
C TRP A 48 13.26 -20.75 33.18
N PHE A 49 12.88 -19.57 32.70
CA PHE A 49 13.73 -18.62 32.02
C PHE A 49 13.89 -17.35 32.88
N ASP A 50 15.13 -17.08 33.29
CA ASP A 50 15.46 -15.89 34.09
C ASP A 50 15.71 -14.70 33.16
N TYR A 51 14.80 -13.71 33.17
CA TYR A 51 14.86 -12.61 32.20
C TYR A 51 15.85 -11.52 32.62
N ASN A 52 16.75 -11.18 31.70
CA ASN A 52 17.80 -10.18 31.87
C ASN A 52 17.86 -9.15 30.71
N GLU A 53 16.82 -9.10 29.85
CA GLU A 53 16.69 -8.18 28.69
C GLU A 53 17.74 -8.36 27.57
N GLU A 54 18.62 -9.36 27.66
CA GLU A 54 19.58 -9.67 26.59
C GLU A 54 18.92 -10.23 25.33
N LEU A 55 17.74 -10.85 25.47
CA LEU A 55 16.95 -11.37 24.36
C LEU A 55 15.56 -10.73 24.37
N PRO A 56 15.09 -10.13 23.26
CA PRO A 56 13.72 -9.68 23.16
C PRO A 56 12.74 -10.87 23.21
N CYS A 57 11.49 -10.62 23.59
CA CYS A 57 10.56 -11.70 23.93
C CYS A 57 10.33 -12.69 22.77
N ASP A 58 10.23 -12.20 21.54
CA ASP A 58 10.08 -13.04 20.36
C ASP A 58 11.23 -14.07 20.24
N GLN A 59 12.45 -13.67 20.57
CA GLN A 59 13.61 -14.57 20.61
C GLN A 59 13.60 -15.50 21.83
N VAL A 60 13.03 -15.08 22.97
CA VAL A 60 12.81 -15.97 24.12
C VAL A 60 11.80 -17.07 23.77
N LEU A 61 10.70 -16.73 23.10
CA LEU A 61 9.69 -17.67 22.62
C LEU A 61 10.27 -18.67 21.61
N GLN A 62 10.99 -18.16 20.61
CA GLN A 62 11.65 -19.00 19.59
C GLN A 62 12.72 -19.91 20.20
N ALA A 63 13.57 -19.40 21.09
CA ALA A 63 14.66 -20.17 21.70
C ALA A 63 14.17 -21.29 22.62
N ASN A 64 12.91 -21.25 23.08
CA ASN A 64 12.29 -22.29 23.89
C ASN A 64 11.17 -23.03 23.14
N SER A 65 10.96 -22.74 21.86
CA SER A 65 9.89 -23.34 21.03
C SER A 65 8.49 -23.21 21.65
N VAL A 66 8.19 -22.05 22.22
CA VAL A 66 6.93 -21.73 22.90
C VAL A 66 6.15 -20.70 22.09
N THR A 67 4.84 -20.89 21.92
CA THR A 67 3.96 -19.88 21.32
C THR A 67 3.63 -18.76 22.33
N LEU A 68 3.27 -17.56 21.86
CA LEU A 68 2.88 -16.47 22.75
C LEU A 68 1.69 -16.87 23.65
N GLU A 69 0.73 -17.62 23.11
CA GLU A 69 -0.44 -18.15 23.82
C GLU A 69 -0.05 -19.11 24.95
N GLN A 70 0.86 -20.05 24.69
CA GLN A 70 1.40 -20.94 25.73
C GLN A 70 2.15 -20.15 26.78
N PHE A 71 2.97 -19.18 26.38
CA PHE A 71 3.76 -18.38 27.30
C PHE A 71 2.89 -17.52 28.23
N GLN A 72 1.82 -16.90 27.71
CA GLN A 72 0.84 -16.15 28.51
C GLN A 72 0.01 -17.07 29.41
N ARG A 73 -0.41 -18.24 28.91
CA ARG A 73 -1.13 -19.24 29.70
C ARG A 73 -0.30 -19.74 30.88
N TRP A 74 1.00 -19.90 30.68
CA TRP A 74 1.91 -20.31 31.73
C TRP A 74 2.31 -19.16 32.65
N ASN A 75 2.31 -17.93 32.15
CA ASN A 75 2.66 -16.72 32.91
C ASN A 75 1.56 -15.65 32.75
N PRO A 76 0.47 -15.73 33.54
CA PRO A 76 -0.69 -14.85 33.37
C PRO A 76 -0.42 -13.35 33.56
N SER A 77 0.71 -12.99 34.18
CA SER A 77 1.17 -11.60 34.28
C SER A 77 1.70 -11.03 32.96
N ILE A 78 1.94 -11.90 31.97
CA ILE A 78 2.33 -11.51 30.62
C ILE A 78 1.08 -11.26 29.77
N THR A 79 1.01 -10.09 29.17
CA THR A 79 -0.12 -9.63 28.35
C THR A 79 0.36 -9.12 27.00
N GLY A 80 -0.50 -9.08 25.98
CA GLY A 80 -0.14 -8.56 24.65
C GLY A 80 1.15 -9.17 24.07
N SER A 81 1.97 -8.37 23.38
CA SER A 81 3.28 -8.79 22.85
C SER A 81 4.37 -8.87 23.93
N CYS A 82 4.13 -9.70 24.96
CA CYS A 82 5.00 -9.92 26.11
C CYS A 82 5.15 -8.73 27.08
N ASN A 83 4.15 -7.86 27.11
CA ASN A 83 4.07 -6.80 28.11
C ASN A 83 4.00 -7.43 29.51
N GLY A 84 4.81 -6.91 30.43
CA GLY A 84 4.94 -7.47 31.79
C GLY A 84 6.21 -8.29 32.00
N MET A 85 7.01 -8.54 30.95
CA MET A 85 8.37 -9.06 31.12
C MET A 85 9.28 -8.00 31.75
N THR A 86 9.86 -8.30 32.92
CA THR A 86 10.69 -7.37 33.70
C THR A 86 12.01 -8.04 34.09
N VAL A 87 13.10 -7.29 33.93
CA VAL A 87 14.45 -7.75 34.28
C VAL A 87 14.50 -8.19 35.74
N GLY A 88 15.11 -9.34 36.00
CA GLY A 88 15.20 -9.90 37.35
C GLY A 88 13.95 -10.67 37.81
N LYS A 89 13.10 -11.12 36.87
CA LYS A 89 12.02 -12.08 37.11
C LYS A 89 12.25 -13.38 36.34
N SER A 90 11.69 -14.48 36.85
CA SER A 90 11.68 -15.77 36.15
C SER A 90 10.31 -16.03 35.52
N TYR A 91 10.31 -16.57 34.30
CA TYR A 91 9.12 -16.90 33.54
C TYR A 91 9.13 -18.37 33.15
N CYS A 92 7.97 -19.01 33.21
CA CYS A 92 7.79 -20.37 32.78
C CYS A 92 7.87 -20.49 31.25
N VAL A 93 8.74 -21.36 30.75
CA VAL A 93 8.90 -21.61 29.31
C VAL A 93 8.73 -23.08 28.94
N GLU A 94 8.40 -23.93 29.90
CA GLU A 94 8.03 -25.32 29.67
C GLU A 94 7.19 -25.80 30.85
N THR A 95 6.17 -26.61 30.56
CA THR A 95 5.39 -27.30 31.58
C THR A 95 5.54 -28.81 31.45
N ALA A 96 5.52 -29.53 32.57
CA ALA A 96 5.45 -30.98 32.60
C ALA A 96 4.16 -31.41 33.28
N PHE A 97 3.53 -32.44 32.74
CA PHE A 97 2.27 -33.00 33.27
C PHE A 97 1.13 -31.97 33.36
N GLU A 98 1.20 -30.90 32.57
CA GLU A 98 0.08 -30.00 32.41
C GLU A 98 -1.09 -30.80 31.79
N PRO A 99 -2.31 -30.72 32.36
CA PRO A 99 -3.46 -31.32 31.72
C PRO A 99 -3.60 -30.75 30.31
N THR A 100 -3.69 -31.64 29.32
CA THR A 100 -3.93 -31.23 27.93
C THR A 100 -5.15 -30.30 27.93
N PRO A 101 -5.08 -29.10 27.32
CA PRO A 101 -6.25 -28.22 27.25
C PRO A 101 -7.39 -29.06 26.69
N THR A 102 -8.39 -29.32 27.52
CA THR A 102 -9.43 -30.28 27.21
C THR A 102 -10.16 -29.76 25.97
N ALA A 103 -9.95 -30.45 24.84
CA ALA A 103 -10.83 -30.31 23.70
C ALA A 103 -12.22 -30.80 24.17
N SER A 104 -13.08 -29.86 24.55
CA SER A 104 -14.37 -30.19 25.17
C SER A 104 -15.44 -30.49 24.12
N PRO A 105 -16.41 -31.38 24.44
CA PRO A 105 -16.96 -32.34 23.49
C PRO A 105 -18.22 -31.88 22.76
N THR A 106 -18.45 -32.56 21.63
CA THR A 106 -19.72 -32.67 20.89
C THR A 106 -20.87 -33.14 21.81
N GLY A 107 -22.09 -32.56 21.66
CA GLY A 107 -23.25 -32.62 22.60
C GLY A 107 -23.88 -33.99 22.91
N PRO A 108 -25.00 -34.06 23.69
CA PRO A 108 -26.34 -33.94 23.08
C PRO A 108 -27.49 -33.34 23.96
N SER A 109 -28.64 -33.11 23.30
CA SER A 109 -29.94 -32.54 23.72
C SER A 109 -30.52 -32.89 25.11
N GLY A 110 -31.15 -31.89 25.75
CA GLY A 110 -32.17 -32.06 26.80
C GLY A 110 -32.68 -30.71 27.37
N PRO A 111 -33.99 -30.47 27.53
CA PRO A 111 -34.56 -29.13 27.63
C PRO A 111 -34.69 -28.64 29.07
N THR A 112 -34.10 -27.49 29.40
CA THR A 112 -34.63 -26.64 30.47
C THR A 112 -34.28 -25.20 30.17
N GLY A 113 -35.22 -24.50 29.54
CA GLY A 113 -35.07 -23.10 29.15
C GLY A 113 -35.05 -22.17 30.36
N THR A 114 -34.04 -21.31 30.42
CA THR A 114 -34.16 -19.96 30.94
C THR A 114 -33.83 -19.02 29.77
N PRO A 115 -34.73 -18.14 29.33
CA PRO A 115 -34.46 -17.28 28.18
C PRO A 115 -33.43 -16.20 28.54
N GLY A 116 -32.30 -16.14 27.82
CA GLY A 116 -31.52 -14.90 27.73
C GLY A 116 -30.01 -14.95 27.95
N THR A 117 -29.38 -16.12 28.15
CA THR A 117 -27.90 -16.20 28.17
C THR A 117 -27.38 -16.56 26.78
N ILE A 118 -26.55 -15.69 26.22
CA ILE A 118 -25.96 -15.85 24.89
C ILE A 118 -24.64 -16.60 25.05
N GLU A 119 -24.48 -17.70 24.32
CA GLU A 119 -23.24 -18.46 24.34
C GLU A 119 -22.19 -17.78 23.45
N THR A 120 -21.12 -17.29 24.07
CA THR A 120 -19.98 -16.66 23.38
C THR A 120 -19.10 -17.72 22.70
N PRO A 121 -18.92 -17.69 21.37
CA PRO A 121 -18.06 -18.64 20.65
C PRO A 121 -16.58 -18.37 20.91
N LEU A 122 -15.75 -19.42 20.84
CA LEU A 122 -14.30 -19.36 21.05
C LEU A 122 -13.55 -19.82 19.77
N PRO A 123 -12.35 -19.28 19.48
CA PRO A 123 -11.65 -18.23 20.23
C PRO A 123 -12.19 -16.83 19.89
N THR A 124 -12.15 -15.88 20.84
CA THR A 124 -12.58 -14.48 20.59
C THR A 124 -11.39 -13.56 20.36
N GLN A 125 -11.63 -12.41 19.71
CA GLN A 125 -10.70 -11.28 19.75
C GLN A 125 -10.42 -10.88 21.22
N PRO A 126 -9.21 -10.42 21.54
CA PRO A 126 -8.92 -9.85 22.85
C PRO A 126 -9.79 -8.60 23.12
N GLU A 127 -10.13 -8.38 24.40
CA GLU A 127 -10.95 -7.25 24.86
C GLU A 127 -12.34 -7.11 24.20
N ILE A 128 -12.85 -8.17 23.58
CA ILE A 128 -14.20 -8.19 23.01
C ILE A 128 -15.26 -7.72 24.02
N ALA A 129 -16.26 -6.95 23.55
CA ALA A 129 -17.28 -6.37 24.41
C ALA A 129 -17.96 -7.44 25.28
N PRO A 130 -18.08 -7.23 26.61
CA PRO A 130 -18.62 -8.23 27.53
C PRO A 130 -20.13 -8.46 27.36
N ASN A 131 -20.81 -7.53 26.70
CA ASN A 131 -22.22 -7.63 26.34
C ASN A 131 -22.42 -7.98 24.86
N CYS A 132 -21.46 -8.62 24.20
CA CYS A 132 -21.64 -9.06 22.82
C CYS A 132 -22.77 -10.08 22.67
N ASP A 133 -23.67 -9.88 21.72
CA ASP A 133 -24.79 -10.77 21.44
C ASP A 133 -24.77 -11.41 20.03
N ALA A 134 -23.87 -10.95 19.14
CA ALA A 134 -23.61 -11.60 17.86
C ALA A 134 -22.13 -11.53 17.47
N PHE A 135 -21.65 -12.58 16.78
CA PHE A 135 -20.23 -12.80 16.53
C PHE A 135 -19.95 -13.07 15.05
N HIS A 136 -18.77 -12.64 14.59
CA HIS A 136 -18.25 -12.89 13.25
C HIS A 136 -16.88 -13.58 13.33
N LEU A 137 -16.73 -14.73 12.68
CA LEU A 137 -15.43 -15.40 12.55
C LEU A 137 -14.60 -14.68 11.50
N VAL A 138 -13.57 -13.95 11.94
CA VAL A 138 -12.69 -13.20 11.05
C VAL A 138 -11.89 -14.17 10.18
N LYS A 139 -11.96 -14.01 8.86
CA LYS A 139 -11.17 -14.79 7.90
C LYS A 139 -9.86 -14.06 7.56
N GLN A 140 -8.90 -14.83 7.06
CA GLN A 140 -7.64 -14.29 6.57
C GLN A 140 -7.86 -13.25 5.45
N GLY A 141 -7.40 -12.02 5.69
CA GLY A 141 -7.50 -10.90 4.75
C GLY A 141 -8.75 -10.03 4.89
N GLU A 142 -9.66 -10.33 5.84
CA GLU A 142 -10.73 -9.41 6.21
C GLU A 142 -10.23 -8.28 7.10
N ASP A 143 -10.86 -7.10 7.00
CA ASP A 143 -10.56 -5.95 7.83
C ASP A 143 -11.84 -5.43 8.53
N CYS A 144 -11.66 -4.47 9.42
CA CYS A 144 -12.73 -3.93 10.25
C CYS A 144 -13.81 -3.26 9.39
N GLY A 145 -13.44 -2.70 8.25
CA GLY A 145 -14.35 -2.05 7.31
C GLY A 145 -15.22 -3.07 6.56
N THR A 146 -14.62 -4.13 6.02
CA THR A 146 -15.35 -5.17 5.28
C THR A 146 -16.33 -5.93 6.19
N ILE A 147 -15.96 -6.18 7.43
CA ILE A 147 -16.84 -6.80 8.44
C ILE A 147 -17.95 -5.83 8.85
N SER A 148 -17.63 -4.56 9.11
CA SER A 148 -18.63 -3.54 9.50
C SER A 148 -19.73 -3.38 8.45
N VAL A 149 -19.38 -3.35 7.17
CA VAL A 149 -20.34 -3.31 6.05
C VAL A 149 -21.24 -4.55 6.03
N THR A 150 -20.69 -5.73 6.29
CA THR A 150 -21.42 -7.00 6.27
C THR A 150 -22.56 -7.02 7.30
N TYR A 151 -22.33 -6.40 8.47
CA TYR A 151 -23.31 -6.39 9.57
C TYR A 151 -24.08 -5.07 9.70
N GLY A 152 -23.87 -4.12 8.78
CA GLY A 152 -24.58 -2.83 8.80
C GLY A 152 -24.26 -1.97 10.02
N ILE A 153 -23.05 -2.10 10.56
CA ILE A 153 -22.54 -1.36 11.72
C ILE A 153 -21.42 -0.40 11.26
N THR A 154 -21.10 0.61 12.05
CA THR A 154 -19.98 1.52 11.75
C THR A 154 -18.65 0.95 12.24
N SER A 155 -17.53 1.29 11.59
CA SER A 155 -16.20 0.89 12.08
C SER A 155 -15.94 1.39 13.50
N ALA A 156 -16.52 2.53 13.90
CA ALA A 156 -16.44 3.03 15.26
C ALA A 156 -17.19 2.14 16.27
N GLN A 157 -18.36 1.61 15.90
CA GLN A 157 -19.09 0.62 16.70
C GLN A 157 -18.29 -0.70 16.76
N PHE A 158 -17.80 -1.17 15.63
CA PHE A 158 -16.99 -2.39 15.58
C PHE A 158 -15.73 -2.29 16.44
N ILE A 159 -14.99 -1.18 16.37
CA ILE A 159 -13.80 -0.94 17.22
C ILE A 159 -14.20 -0.76 18.68
N ALA A 160 -15.32 -0.11 18.98
CA ALA A 160 -15.81 0.03 20.36
C ALA A 160 -16.17 -1.33 20.98
N TRP A 161 -16.61 -2.29 20.16
CA TRP A 161 -16.92 -3.65 20.61
C TRP A 161 -15.74 -4.61 20.51
N ASN A 162 -14.69 -4.24 19.79
CA ASN A 162 -13.45 -5.01 19.60
C ASN A 162 -12.23 -4.07 19.75
N PRO A 163 -11.95 -3.55 20.95
CA PRO A 163 -10.91 -2.55 21.16
C PRO A 163 -9.51 -3.01 20.73
N SER A 164 -9.20 -4.30 20.93
CA SER A 164 -7.91 -4.87 20.52
C SER A 164 -7.72 -4.97 19.01
N ALA A 165 -8.79 -4.88 18.21
CA ALA A 165 -8.65 -4.75 16.76
C ALA A 165 -7.83 -3.51 16.37
N GLY A 166 -7.85 -2.47 17.21
CA GLY A 166 -7.13 -1.23 16.96
C GLY A 166 -7.83 -0.34 15.94
N ARG A 167 -7.47 0.95 15.94
CA ARG A 167 -8.09 1.95 15.03
C ARG A 167 -7.69 1.76 13.56
N ASP A 168 -6.54 1.15 13.33
CA ASP A 168 -5.96 0.77 12.06
C ASP A 168 -6.29 -0.69 11.68
N CYS A 169 -7.08 -1.38 12.50
CA CYS A 169 -7.46 -2.78 12.34
C CYS A 169 -6.30 -3.80 12.33
N THR A 170 -5.08 -3.40 12.70
CA THR A 170 -3.91 -4.27 12.64
C THR A 170 -3.90 -5.31 13.76
N GLY A 171 -4.70 -5.11 14.80
CA GLY A 171 -4.89 -6.06 15.90
C GLY A 171 -6.07 -7.02 15.69
N LEU A 172 -6.72 -7.02 14.51
CA LEU A 172 -7.79 -7.95 14.19
C LEU A 172 -7.22 -9.29 13.73
N TRP A 173 -7.41 -10.34 14.52
CA TRP A 173 -6.82 -11.65 14.24
C TRP A 173 -7.73 -12.51 13.35
N ALA A 174 -7.16 -13.17 12.35
CA ALA A 174 -7.88 -14.20 11.62
C ALA A 174 -8.16 -15.41 12.53
N ASP A 175 -9.20 -16.17 12.20
CA ASP A 175 -9.66 -17.37 12.89
C ASP A 175 -10.10 -17.13 14.35
N ALA A 176 -10.40 -15.88 14.72
CA ALA A 176 -10.99 -15.48 16.00
C ALA A 176 -12.28 -14.67 15.82
N TYR A 177 -13.24 -14.90 16.70
CA TYR A 177 -14.56 -14.27 16.68
C TYR A 177 -14.50 -12.81 17.17
N ALA A 178 -14.93 -11.89 16.31
CA ALA A 178 -15.15 -10.49 16.64
C ALA A 178 -16.62 -10.23 16.97
N CYS A 179 -16.88 -9.26 17.83
CA CYS A 179 -18.21 -8.80 18.17
C CYS A 179 -18.80 -7.94 17.06
N VAL A 180 -20.02 -8.27 16.63
CA VAL A 180 -20.73 -7.52 15.57
C VAL A 180 -22.12 -7.05 16.03
N SER A 181 -22.50 -7.32 17.27
CA SER A 181 -23.66 -6.74 17.93
C SER A 181 -23.55 -6.90 19.45
N ILE A 182 -24.19 -6.03 20.22
CA ILE A 182 -24.21 -6.08 21.70
C ILE A 182 -25.65 -6.12 22.23
N VAL A 183 -25.87 -6.71 23.41
CA VAL A 183 -27.18 -6.79 24.08
C VAL A 183 -27.81 -5.40 24.19
N GLY A 184 -29.04 -5.28 23.67
CA GLY A 184 -29.78 -4.02 23.61
C GLY A 184 -29.50 -3.19 22.36
N HIS A 185 -28.58 -3.64 21.49
CA HIS A 185 -28.52 -3.19 20.11
C HIS A 185 -29.63 -3.88 19.34
N GLU A 186 -30.73 -3.17 19.08
CA GLU A 186 -31.62 -3.62 18.01
C GLU A 186 -30.90 -3.37 16.68
N PRO A 187 -30.55 -4.42 15.88
CA PRO A 187 -30.23 -4.20 14.50
C PRO A 187 -31.48 -3.56 13.90
N SER A 188 -31.36 -2.32 13.41
CA SER A 188 -32.47 -1.66 12.74
C SER A 188 -32.88 -2.53 11.56
N LYS A 189 -33.90 -3.39 11.76
CA LYS A 189 -34.69 -4.00 10.69
C LYS A 189 -35.58 -2.91 10.10
N THR A 190 -34.91 -1.90 9.57
CA THR A 190 -35.49 -0.94 8.68
C THR A 190 -34.73 -1.12 7.39
N THR A 191 -35.45 -1.55 6.36
CA THR A 191 -35.09 -1.41 4.94
C THR A 191 -35.06 0.07 4.56
N SER A 192 -34.51 0.93 5.41
CA SER A 192 -34.39 2.37 5.24
C SER A 192 -33.21 2.86 6.10
N PRO A 193 -32.25 3.59 5.50
CA PRO A 193 -30.99 3.98 6.13
C PRO A 193 -31.23 4.92 7.32
N ALA A 194 -30.63 4.64 8.48
CA ALA A 194 -30.52 5.60 9.58
C ALA A 194 -29.24 6.42 9.43
N PRO A 195 -29.29 7.71 9.77
CA PRO A 195 -29.15 8.75 8.77
C PRO A 195 -27.86 8.54 7.97
N GLN A 196 -28.02 8.42 6.65
CA GLN A 196 -27.00 8.93 5.74
C GLN A 196 -26.54 10.28 6.33
N PRO A 197 -25.25 10.66 6.36
CA PRO A 197 -24.98 12.07 6.20
C PRO A 197 -25.82 12.44 4.99
N THR A 198 -26.91 13.19 5.21
CA THR A 198 -27.78 13.63 4.11
C THR A 198 -26.79 14.07 3.06
N PRO A 199 -26.93 13.65 1.80
CA PRO A 199 -26.20 14.38 0.80
C PRO A 199 -26.72 15.80 1.05
N THR A 200 -25.87 16.69 1.56
CA THR A 200 -25.89 18.03 1.02
C THR A 200 -25.82 17.75 -0.44
N LYS A 201 -26.99 17.75 -1.11
CA LYS A 201 -27.04 17.84 -2.54
C LYS A 201 -26.06 18.96 -2.81
N PRO A 202 -24.84 18.68 -3.30
CA PRO A 202 -24.03 19.78 -3.71
C PRO A 202 -24.89 20.43 -4.80
N SER A 203 -25.01 21.75 -4.78
CA SER A 203 -25.93 22.50 -5.65
C SER A 203 -25.86 22.07 -7.14
N ASN A 204 -24.82 21.32 -7.52
CA ASN A 204 -24.46 20.79 -8.83
C ASN A 204 -24.72 19.29 -9.12
N GLY A 205 -25.22 18.43 -8.21
CA GLY A 205 -25.70 17.07 -8.55
C GLY A 205 -24.67 15.93 -8.71
N ILE A 206 -23.58 15.93 -7.93
CA ILE A 206 -22.60 14.82 -7.89
C ILE A 206 -23.05 13.74 -6.89
N GLU A 207 -23.00 12.47 -7.29
CA GLU A 207 -23.27 11.31 -6.41
C GLU A 207 -22.01 10.97 -5.58
N THR A 208 -22.12 11.07 -4.27
CA THR A 208 -21.03 10.77 -3.34
C THR A 208 -20.83 9.24 -3.24
N PRO A 209 -19.64 8.71 -3.57
CA PRO A 209 -19.37 7.28 -3.49
C PRO A 209 -19.24 6.82 -2.02
N LEU A 210 -19.64 5.57 -1.75
CA LEU A 210 -19.60 4.96 -0.41
C LEU A 210 -18.63 3.76 -0.38
N PRO A 211 -17.98 3.48 0.76
CA PRO A 211 -18.02 4.22 2.03
C PRO A 211 -17.09 5.46 2.01
N THR A 212 -17.39 6.50 2.79
CA THR A 212 -16.55 7.72 2.88
C THR A 212 -15.70 7.76 4.16
N GLN A 213 -14.66 8.61 4.16
CA GLN A 213 -13.93 8.96 5.39
C GLN A 213 -14.88 9.60 6.41
N PRO A 214 -14.70 9.35 7.72
CA PRO A 214 -15.50 10.00 8.73
C PRO A 214 -15.32 11.52 8.70
N LYS A 215 -16.41 12.25 8.92
CA LYS A 215 -16.42 13.72 8.95
C LYS A 215 -15.91 14.38 7.66
N ILE A 216 -15.91 13.67 6.53
CA ILE A 216 -15.63 14.25 5.21
C ILE A 216 -16.51 15.49 4.98
N VAL A 217 -15.95 16.51 4.33
CA VAL A 217 -16.70 17.75 4.08
C VAL A 217 -17.84 17.58 3.09
N ASP A 218 -18.93 18.28 3.38
CA ASP A 218 -20.21 18.24 2.68
C ASP A 218 -20.20 18.85 1.27
N ASN A 219 -19.16 19.62 0.94
CA ASN A 219 -18.97 20.26 -0.36
C ASN A 219 -17.89 19.57 -1.20
N CYS A 220 -17.60 18.30 -0.94
CA CYS A 220 -16.66 17.55 -1.75
C CYS A 220 -17.17 17.34 -3.19
N ASP A 221 -16.32 17.57 -4.20
CA ASP A 221 -16.65 17.35 -5.62
C ASP A 221 -15.71 16.35 -6.32
N LYS A 222 -14.67 15.86 -5.62
CA LYS A 222 -13.80 14.79 -6.11
C LYS A 222 -13.36 13.87 -4.97
N PHE A 223 -13.43 12.57 -5.23
CA PHE A 223 -13.18 11.53 -4.25
C PHE A 223 -12.00 10.64 -4.64
N HIS A 224 -11.32 10.11 -3.64
CA HIS A 224 -10.22 9.17 -3.79
C HIS A 224 -10.42 7.98 -2.85
N LEU A 225 -10.49 6.77 -3.39
CA LEU A 225 -10.52 5.54 -2.59
C LEU A 225 -9.12 5.29 -2.03
N VAL A 226 -9.00 5.32 -0.70
CA VAL A 226 -7.73 5.10 0.00
C VAL A 226 -7.36 3.62 -0.06
N GLU A 227 -6.20 3.29 -0.62
CA GLU A 227 -5.71 1.90 -0.65
C GLU A 227 -5.10 1.47 0.70
N PRO A 228 -5.11 0.17 1.05
CA PRO A 228 -4.43 -0.32 2.25
C PRO A 228 -2.95 0.11 2.30
N GLY A 229 -2.55 0.79 3.38
CA GLY A 229 -1.19 1.31 3.57
C GLY A 229 -0.91 2.67 2.90
N GLU A 230 -1.86 3.27 2.20
CA GLU A 230 -1.72 4.60 1.61
C GLU A 230 -1.87 5.70 2.67
N GLY A 231 -0.82 6.51 2.86
CA GLY A 231 -0.83 7.65 3.79
C GLY A 231 -1.20 8.97 3.12
N CYS A 232 -1.62 9.99 3.90
CA CYS A 232 -2.05 11.26 3.30
C CYS A 232 -0.98 11.90 2.41
N ALA A 233 0.31 11.74 2.70
CA ALA A 233 1.39 12.31 1.88
C ALA A 233 1.34 11.84 0.42
N ALA A 234 1.00 10.56 0.18
CA ALA A 234 0.84 10.01 -1.16
C ALA A 234 -0.37 10.65 -1.86
N ILE A 235 -1.49 10.73 -1.15
CA ILE A 235 -2.75 11.29 -1.63
C ILE A 235 -2.60 12.79 -1.95
N THR A 236 -2.08 13.57 -1.00
CA THR A 236 -1.87 15.02 -1.16
C THR A 236 -0.96 15.31 -2.35
N SER A 237 0.09 14.50 -2.53
CA SER A 237 1.00 14.62 -3.67
C SER A 237 0.32 14.27 -4.99
N LYS A 238 -0.53 13.22 -5.00
CA LYS A 238 -1.31 12.79 -6.17
C LYS A 238 -2.31 13.83 -6.64
N TYR A 239 -2.89 14.60 -5.71
CA TYR A 239 -3.92 15.59 -6.03
C TYR A 239 -3.41 17.04 -6.01
N GLY A 240 -2.13 17.27 -5.69
CA GLY A 240 -1.54 18.61 -5.70
C GLY A 240 -2.14 19.55 -4.65
N ILE A 241 -2.53 19.01 -3.50
CA ILE A 241 -3.14 19.73 -2.37
C ILE A 241 -2.21 19.66 -1.15
N SER A 242 -2.27 20.64 -0.25
CA SER A 242 -1.49 20.59 0.99
C SER A 242 -2.10 19.58 1.98
N LEU A 243 -1.27 19.05 2.89
CA LEU A 243 -1.77 18.24 4.01
C LEU A 243 -2.83 18.99 4.81
N ALA A 244 -2.64 20.30 5.05
CA ALA A 244 -3.62 21.12 5.76
C ALA A 244 -4.98 21.18 5.04
N GLN A 245 -5.00 21.33 3.71
CA GLN A 245 -6.24 21.27 2.92
C GLN A 245 -6.87 19.88 2.99
N PHE A 246 -6.07 18.82 2.84
CA PHE A 246 -6.57 17.46 2.92
C PHE A 246 -7.19 17.14 4.29
N ILE A 247 -6.57 17.57 5.40
CA ILE A 247 -7.14 17.41 6.75
C ILE A 247 -8.35 18.33 6.95
N GLN A 248 -8.38 19.52 6.35
CA GLN A 248 -9.56 20.37 6.39
C GLN A 248 -10.77 19.71 5.71
N TRP A 249 -10.55 18.97 4.63
CA TRP A 249 -11.62 18.25 3.91
C TRP A 249 -11.91 16.86 4.48
N ASN A 250 -10.96 16.29 5.22
CA ASN A 250 -11.05 14.98 5.87
C ASN A 250 -10.56 15.07 7.33
N PRO A 251 -11.29 15.76 8.23
CA PRO A 251 -10.85 16.03 9.59
C PRO A 251 -10.53 14.78 10.40
N ALA A 252 -11.21 13.67 10.15
CA ALA A 252 -10.95 12.42 10.86
C ALA A 252 -9.58 11.81 10.53
N ALA A 253 -8.97 12.14 9.37
CA ALA A 253 -7.64 11.66 9.01
C ALA A 253 -6.57 12.10 10.05
N GLY A 254 -6.76 13.28 10.66
CA GLY A 254 -5.87 13.82 11.69
C GLY A 254 -4.53 14.31 11.14
N SER A 255 -3.85 15.19 11.88
CA SER A 255 -2.58 15.82 11.44
C SER A 255 -1.44 14.84 11.19
N ASN A 256 -1.49 13.65 11.77
CA ASN A 256 -0.54 12.56 11.58
C ASN A 256 -1.06 11.43 10.67
N CYS A 257 -2.20 11.62 10.01
CA CYS A 257 -2.86 10.63 9.14
C CYS A 257 -3.30 9.33 9.81
N ALA A 258 -3.23 9.22 11.14
CA ALA A 258 -3.54 7.98 11.85
C ALA A 258 -5.04 7.63 11.83
N GLY A 259 -5.92 8.58 11.48
CA GLY A 259 -7.35 8.33 11.35
C GLY A 259 -7.83 8.21 9.90
N LEU A 260 -6.91 8.10 8.94
CA LEU A 260 -7.24 7.87 7.54
C LEU A 260 -7.59 6.39 7.34
N TRP A 261 -8.83 6.10 6.98
CA TRP A 261 -9.30 4.72 6.82
C TRP A 261 -8.96 4.17 5.44
N ALA A 262 -8.40 2.97 5.37
CA ALA A 262 -8.30 2.24 4.11
C ALA A 262 -9.70 1.83 3.60
N ASN A 263 -9.82 1.60 2.29
CA ASN A 263 -11.05 1.18 1.62
C ASN A 263 -12.23 2.15 1.78
N ALA A 264 -11.96 3.42 2.11
CA ALA A 264 -12.96 4.49 2.23
C ALA A 264 -12.57 5.73 1.42
N TYR A 265 -13.55 6.37 0.79
CA TYR A 265 -13.37 7.53 -0.07
C TYR A 265 -13.05 8.80 0.73
N ALA A 266 -11.88 9.37 0.49
CA ALA A 266 -11.44 10.67 0.99
C ALA A 266 -11.77 11.79 0.00
N CYS A 267 -12.05 12.98 0.52
CA CYS A 267 -12.24 14.18 -0.27
C CYS A 267 -10.90 14.74 -0.75
N VAL A 268 -10.77 14.97 -2.04
CA VAL A 268 -9.54 15.50 -2.65
C VAL A 268 -9.78 16.76 -3.49
N SER A 269 -11.02 17.26 -3.50
CA SER A 269 -11.40 18.57 -4.02
C SER A 269 -12.79 18.94 -3.49
N ILE A 270 -13.04 20.24 -3.29
CA ILE A 270 -14.34 20.78 -2.88
C ILE A 270 -14.89 21.73 -3.95
N ILE A 271 -16.20 21.96 -3.94
CA ILE A 271 -16.86 22.90 -4.84
C ILE A 271 -16.25 24.29 -4.71
N GLY A 272 -15.85 24.87 -5.84
CA GLY A 272 -15.20 26.18 -5.89
C GLY A 272 -13.73 26.17 -5.50
N HIS A 273 -13.17 25.01 -5.11
CA HIS A 273 -11.73 24.82 -5.09
C HIS A 273 -11.24 24.60 -6.51
N GLU A 274 -10.87 25.70 -7.16
CA GLU A 274 -9.90 25.62 -8.24
C GLU A 274 -8.55 25.25 -7.59
N PRO A 275 -7.90 24.14 -8.00
CA PRO A 275 -6.55 23.87 -7.54
C PRO A 275 -5.74 25.13 -7.76
N LYS A 276 -5.30 25.71 -6.66
CA LYS A 276 -4.36 26.81 -6.63
C LYS A 276 -2.99 26.18 -6.41
N PRO A 277 -2.26 25.81 -7.48
CA PRO A 277 -0.83 25.59 -7.35
C PRO A 277 -0.25 26.83 -6.66
N THR A 278 0.58 26.58 -5.65
CA THR A 278 1.48 27.60 -5.12
C THR A 278 2.15 28.27 -6.32
N PRO A 279 1.98 29.59 -6.55
CA PRO A 279 2.65 30.24 -7.65
C PRO A 279 4.14 30.09 -7.38
N THR A 280 4.83 29.29 -8.19
CA THR A 280 6.25 29.57 -8.44
C THR A 280 6.22 30.91 -9.15
N LYS A 281 6.34 32.03 -8.42
CA LYS A 281 6.66 33.32 -9.00
C LYS A 281 7.99 33.11 -9.71
N PRO A 282 8.01 32.91 -11.04
CA PRO A 282 9.28 32.75 -11.70
C PRO A 282 9.89 34.16 -11.74
N SER A 283 11.21 34.28 -11.62
CA SER A 283 11.87 35.59 -11.53
C SER A 283 11.83 36.41 -12.82
N ASN A 284 10.95 36.06 -13.77
CA ASN A 284 10.99 36.42 -15.19
C ASN A 284 9.73 37.15 -15.70
N GLY A 285 8.74 37.44 -14.84
CA GLY A 285 7.60 38.29 -15.19
C GLY A 285 6.51 37.66 -16.06
N ILE A 286 6.56 36.35 -16.33
CA ILE A 286 5.47 35.62 -17.02
C ILE A 286 4.52 35.03 -15.98
N GLU A 287 3.25 35.41 -16.07
CA GLU A 287 2.20 34.79 -15.27
C GLU A 287 1.99 33.36 -15.74
N THR A 288 2.23 32.40 -14.84
CA THR A 288 2.06 30.98 -15.11
C THR A 288 0.56 30.65 -15.00
N PRO A 289 -0.09 30.17 -16.08
CA PRO A 289 -1.51 29.86 -16.03
C PRO A 289 -1.78 28.65 -15.14
N LEU A 290 -2.88 28.69 -14.40
CA LEU A 290 -3.28 27.63 -13.47
C LEU A 290 -4.50 26.86 -14.01
N PRO A 291 -4.64 25.55 -13.71
CA PRO A 291 -3.69 24.72 -12.95
C PRO A 291 -2.53 24.22 -13.82
N THR A 292 -1.35 23.98 -13.27
CA THR A 292 -0.18 23.45 -14.02
C THR A 292 0.01 21.95 -13.83
N GLN A 293 0.76 21.32 -14.75
CA GLN A 293 1.33 19.99 -14.50
C GLN A 293 2.18 20.01 -13.22
N PRO A 294 2.21 18.92 -12.44
CA PRO A 294 3.09 18.83 -11.28
C PRO A 294 4.55 18.95 -11.68
N ASP A 295 5.34 19.63 -10.86
CA ASP A 295 6.80 19.78 -11.04
C ASP A 295 7.22 20.40 -12.38
N ILE A 296 6.34 21.18 -13.01
CA ILE A 296 6.64 21.94 -14.24
C ILE A 296 7.86 22.86 -14.01
N VAL A 297 8.74 22.96 -14.99
CA VAL A 297 9.97 23.77 -14.88
C VAL A 297 9.67 25.25 -14.66
N ASN A 298 10.46 25.90 -13.81
CA ASN A 298 10.28 27.30 -13.41
C ASN A 298 10.65 28.33 -14.49
N ASN A 299 11.33 27.91 -15.56
CA ASN A 299 11.72 28.77 -16.68
C ASN A 299 10.81 28.59 -17.90
N CYS A 300 9.62 28.02 -17.71
CA CYS A 300 8.62 27.91 -18.77
C CYS A 300 8.15 29.28 -19.25
N ASN A 301 8.03 29.45 -20.58
CA ASN A 301 7.53 30.68 -21.20
C ASN A 301 6.38 30.46 -22.20
N LYS A 302 6.01 29.22 -22.50
CA LYS A 302 4.76 28.89 -23.20
C LYS A 302 4.11 27.66 -22.59
N PHE A 303 2.80 27.71 -22.48
CA PHE A 303 2.00 26.69 -21.83
C PHE A 303 0.95 26.13 -22.77
N TYR A 304 0.59 24.86 -22.57
CA TYR A 304 -0.47 24.16 -23.30
C TYR A 304 -1.43 23.50 -22.32
N LEU A 305 -2.73 23.80 -22.43
CA LEU A 305 -3.75 23.13 -21.62
C LEU A 305 -3.98 21.72 -22.16
N VAL A 306 -3.57 20.71 -21.39
CA VAL A 306 -3.71 19.31 -21.78
C VAL A 306 -5.20 18.95 -21.87
N GLN A 307 -5.62 18.41 -23.00
CA GLN A 307 -7.01 17.96 -23.21
C GLN A 307 -7.16 16.47 -22.89
N ALA A 308 -8.39 16.03 -22.64
CA ALA A 308 -8.67 14.59 -22.49
C ALA A 308 -8.30 13.85 -23.79
N GLY A 309 -7.46 12.81 -23.67
CA GLY A 309 -6.96 12.04 -24.82
C GLY A 309 -5.66 12.56 -25.43
N ASP A 310 -5.12 13.69 -24.95
CA ASP A 310 -3.77 14.11 -25.32
C ASP A 310 -2.72 13.13 -24.77
N SER A 311 -1.63 12.99 -25.51
CA SER A 311 -0.41 12.33 -25.05
C SER A 311 0.77 13.28 -25.18
N CYS A 312 1.86 12.98 -24.50
CA CYS A 312 3.09 13.75 -24.58
C CYS A 312 3.58 13.82 -26.03
N ALA A 313 3.37 12.75 -26.81
CA ALA A 313 3.74 12.70 -28.22
C ALA A 313 2.87 13.61 -29.10
N THR A 314 1.54 13.64 -28.88
CA THR A 314 0.63 14.52 -29.66
C THR A 314 0.90 15.98 -29.36
N ILE A 315 1.09 16.34 -28.09
CA ILE A 315 1.43 17.70 -27.66
C ILE A 315 2.81 18.10 -28.20
N SER A 316 3.81 17.24 -28.03
CA SER A 316 5.17 17.54 -28.48
C SER A 316 5.21 17.80 -29.98
N SER A 317 4.51 16.95 -30.75
CA SER A 317 4.42 17.10 -32.21
C SER A 317 3.68 18.38 -32.62
N LYS A 318 2.57 18.71 -31.94
CA LYS A 318 1.79 19.94 -32.17
C LYS A 318 2.61 21.21 -31.93
N HIS A 319 3.55 21.16 -30.98
CA HIS A 319 4.42 22.28 -30.63
C HIS A 319 5.80 22.22 -31.28
N GLY A 320 6.09 21.20 -32.10
CA GLY A 320 7.39 21.04 -32.78
C GLY A 320 8.56 20.82 -31.82
N ILE A 321 8.30 20.26 -30.63
CA ILE A 321 9.30 20.02 -29.58
C ILE A 321 9.66 18.54 -29.54
N ALA A 322 10.89 18.21 -29.16
CA ALA A 322 11.27 16.82 -28.93
C ALA A 322 10.51 16.30 -27.69
N LEU A 323 10.03 15.06 -27.74
CA LEU A 323 9.37 14.42 -26.58
C LEU A 323 10.28 14.45 -25.33
N SER A 324 11.59 14.28 -25.52
CA SER A 324 12.58 14.38 -24.45
C SER A 324 12.67 15.78 -23.83
N ASP A 325 12.41 16.82 -24.60
CA ASP A 325 12.39 18.19 -24.09
C ASP A 325 11.08 18.43 -23.34
N PHE A 326 9.96 17.97 -23.89
CA PHE A 326 8.67 18.02 -23.20
C PHE A 326 8.69 17.30 -21.85
N THR A 327 9.24 16.09 -21.75
CA THR A 327 9.31 15.36 -20.47
C THR A 327 10.34 15.95 -19.50
N LYS A 328 11.38 16.65 -19.99
CA LYS A 328 12.28 17.44 -19.13
C LYS A 328 11.58 18.66 -18.54
N TRP A 329 10.72 19.32 -19.32
CA TRP A 329 9.98 20.51 -18.86
C TRP A 329 8.76 20.15 -18.01
N ASN A 330 8.29 18.91 -18.12
CA ASN A 330 7.16 18.35 -17.38
C ASN A 330 7.54 17.00 -16.75
N PRO A 331 8.44 16.97 -15.74
CA PRO A 331 9.03 15.74 -15.19
C PRO A 331 8.00 14.71 -14.72
N LYS A 332 6.90 15.17 -14.11
CA LYS A 332 5.86 14.29 -13.56
C LYS A 332 4.95 13.67 -14.61
N ALA A 333 4.97 14.16 -15.86
CA ALA A 333 4.36 13.44 -16.96
C ALA A 333 4.99 12.05 -17.14
N GLY A 334 6.28 11.94 -16.83
CA GLY A 334 7.06 10.70 -16.91
C GLY A 334 7.38 10.28 -18.35
N ASN A 335 8.31 9.34 -18.49
CA ASN A 335 8.78 8.88 -19.80
C ASN A 335 7.71 8.12 -20.61
N THR A 336 6.70 7.57 -19.93
CA THR A 336 5.55 6.89 -20.53
C THR A 336 4.34 7.80 -20.69
N CYS A 337 4.45 9.07 -20.29
CA CYS A 337 3.35 10.02 -20.24
C CYS A 337 2.18 9.68 -19.30
N ALA A 338 2.28 8.61 -18.50
CA ALA A 338 1.19 8.17 -17.64
C ALA A 338 0.82 9.18 -16.54
N GLY A 339 1.75 10.07 -16.17
CA GLY A 339 1.52 11.11 -15.18
C GLY A 339 1.08 12.45 -15.76
N LEU A 340 0.77 12.53 -17.06
CA LEU A 340 0.29 13.76 -17.69
C LEU A 340 -1.18 13.99 -17.34
N TRP A 341 -1.48 15.08 -16.64
CA TRP A 341 -2.82 15.39 -16.18
C TRP A 341 -3.63 16.11 -17.24
N ALA A 342 -4.84 15.64 -17.55
CA ALA A 342 -5.78 16.42 -18.35
C ALA A 342 -6.27 17.65 -17.57
N ASN A 343 -6.66 18.71 -18.29
CA ASN A 343 -7.10 20.00 -17.76
C ASN A 343 -6.05 20.71 -16.91
N ALA A 344 -4.76 20.45 -17.13
CA ALA A 344 -3.65 21.16 -16.51
C ALA A 344 -2.62 21.62 -17.54
N TYR A 345 -2.07 22.81 -17.36
CA TYR A 345 -1.10 23.45 -18.25
C TYR A 345 0.26 22.77 -18.18
N ALA A 346 0.70 22.20 -19.31
CA ALA A 346 2.04 21.67 -19.51
C ALA A 346 2.95 22.73 -20.14
N CYS A 347 4.25 22.68 -19.82
CA CYS A 347 5.25 23.51 -20.45
C CYS A 347 5.57 23.01 -21.85
N VAL A 348 5.48 23.89 -22.84
CA VAL A 348 5.78 23.59 -24.25
C VAL A 348 6.89 24.47 -24.82
N SER A 349 7.48 25.35 -24.00
CA SER A 349 8.68 26.12 -24.33
C SER A 349 9.27 26.72 -23.05
N ILE A 350 10.60 26.82 -22.99
CA ILE A 350 11.33 27.50 -21.92
C ILE A 350 12.05 28.75 -22.44
N ILE A 351 12.47 29.62 -21.52
CA ILE A 351 13.30 30.80 -21.86
C ILE A 351 14.62 30.35 -22.48
N GLY A 352 15.00 31.01 -23.57
CA GLY A 352 16.23 30.70 -24.30
C GLY A 352 16.14 29.44 -25.18
N TYR A 353 14.99 28.76 -25.19
CA TYR A 353 14.75 27.69 -26.16
C TYR A 353 14.57 28.30 -27.54
N THR A 354 15.62 28.23 -28.35
CA THR A 354 15.46 28.25 -29.80
C THR A 354 15.06 26.83 -30.20
N PRO A 355 13.94 26.64 -30.90
CA PRO A 355 13.67 25.36 -31.52
C PRO A 355 14.90 25.04 -32.35
N LYS A 356 15.67 24.00 -31.94
CA LYS A 356 16.60 23.37 -32.86
C LYS A 356 15.75 23.09 -34.10
N PRO A 357 16.21 23.41 -35.33
CA PRO A 357 15.46 23.05 -36.52
C PRO A 357 15.13 21.58 -36.39
N SER A 358 13.90 21.30 -35.97
CA SER A 358 13.38 19.96 -36.04
C SER A 358 13.49 19.74 -37.53
N ALA A 359 14.21 18.70 -37.91
CA ALA A 359 13.93 18.10 -39.19
C ALA A 359 12.48 17.68 -39.08
N THR A 360 11.57 18.63 -39.30
CA THR A 360 10.28 18.40 -39.90
C THR A 360 10.68 17.43 -40.99
N PRO A 361 10.24 16.16 -40.94
CA PRO A 361 10.33 15.36 -42.13
C PRO A 361 9.49 16.15 -43.11
N THR A 362 10.13 17.02 -43.89
CA THR A 362 9.59 17.51 -45.15
C THR A 362 9.04 16.25 -45.76
N PRO A 363 7.74 16.17 -46.09
CA PRO A 363 7.18 14.99 -46.71
C PRO A 363 8.09 14.68 -47.89
N THR A 364 8.99 13.73 -47.70
CA THR A 364 9.87 13.28 -48.75
C THR A 364 8.90 12.43 -49.48
N LYS A 365 8.31 12.98 -50.54
CA LYS A 365 7.56 12.21 -51.52
C LYS A 365 8.50 11.05 -51.84
N PRO A 366 8.26 9.84 -51.31
CA PRO A 366 9.09 8.73 -51.71
C PRO A 366 8.82 8.59 -53.22
N PRO A 367 9.78 8.10 -54.03
CA PRO A 367 9.62 8.03 -55.48
C PRO A 367 8.32 7.34 -55.96
N ASN A 368 7.63 6.63 -55.05
CA ASN A 368 6.38 5.90 -55.24
C ASN A 368 5.07 6.67 -54.93
N GLY A 369 5.10 7.92 -54.45
CA GLY A 369 3.90 8.73 -54.22
C GLY A 369 3.06 8.44 -52.96
N ILE A 370 3.58 7.67 -51.99
CA ILE A 370 2.85 7.39 -50.73
C ILE A 370 2.99 8.57 -49.76
N GLN A 371 1.87 9.11 -49.27
CA GLN A 371 1.86 10.16 -48.24
C GLN A 371 2.12 9.54 -46.86
N THR A 372 3.14 10.03 -46.17
CA THR A 372 3.42 9.65 -44.77
C THR A 372 2.30 10.17 -43.86
N PRO A 373 1.59 9.29 -43.13
CA PRO A 373 0.55 9.70 -42.19
C PRO A 373 1.16 10.40 -40.97
N THR A 374 0.40 11.25 -40.30
CA THR A 374 0.82 11.96 -39.08
C THR A 374 -0.10 11.62 -37.90
N PRO A 375 0.41 11.62 -36.65
CA PRO A 375 1.80 11.85 -36.22
C PRO A 375 2.67 10.59 -36.32
N VAL A 376 3.99 10.73 -36.45
CA VAL A 376 4.95 9.60 -36.53
C VAL A 376 5.89 9.58 -35.32
N GLN A 377 6.48 8.42 -35.02
CA GLN A 377 7.55 8.35 -34.04
C GLN A 377 8.82 9.04 -34.55
N ASN A 378 9.58 9.65 -33.63
CA ASN A 378 10.79 10.36 -34.01
C ASN A 378 11.85 9.38 -34.56
N GLY A 379 12.59 9.82 -35.58
CA GLY A 379 13.61 9.02 -36.24
C GLY A 379 13.07 7.94 -37.18
N MET A 380 11.75 7.85 -37.42
CA MET A 380 11.18 6.93 -38.40
C MET A 380 11.81 7.15 -39.78
N VAL A 381 12.21 6.07 -40.44
CA VAL A 381 12.89 6.11 -41.74
C VAL A 381 12.06 6.79 -42.83
N ASN A 382 12.74 7.46 -43.76
CA ASN A 382 12.13 8.24 -44.83
C ASN A 382 11.66 7.41 -46.05
N ASN A 383 12.08 6.15 -46.16
CA ASN A 383 11.71 5.24 -47.25
C ASN A 383 10.58 4.25 -46.85
N CYS A 384 9.78 4.61 -45.84
CA CYS A 384 8.67 3.79 -45.39
C CYS A 384 7.54 3.74 -46.43
N ASN A 385 7.03 2.55 -46.73
CA ASN A 385 5.90 2.33 -47.64
C ASN A 385 4.68 1.67 -46.97
N LYS A 386 4.82 1.22 -45.71
CA LYS A 386 3.74 0.64 -44.91
C LYS A 386 3.78 1.16 -43.50
N PHE A 387 2.65 1.65 -43.01
CA PHE A 387 2.54 2.26 -41.70
C PHE A 387 1.59 1.46 -40.80
N HIS A 388 1.86 1.49 -39.51
CA HIS A 388 0.97 0.97 -38.47
C HIS A 388 0.67 2.07 -37.47
N PHE A 389 -0.61 2.34 -37.24
CA PHE A 389 -1.05 3.20 -36.15
C PHE A 389 -1.05 2.39 -34.84
N VAL A 390 -0.26 2.83 -33.88
CA VAL A 390 -0.13 2.17 -32.58
C VAL A 390 -1.32 2.55 -31.70
N ASP A 391 -2.28 1.65 -31.54
CA ASP A 391 -3.39 1.85 -30.60
C ASP A 391 -3.00 1.50 -29.15
N THR A 392 -3.83 1.94 -28.20
CA THR A 392 -3.66 1.59 -26.79
C THR A 392 -3.69 0.06 -26.63
N GLY A 393 -2.63 -0.52 -26.05
CA GLY A 393 -2.47 -1.97 -25.90
C GLY A 393 -1.70 -2.67 -27.02
N ASN A 394 -1.26 -1.97 -28.07
CA ASN A 394 -0.33 -2.53 -29.04
C ASN A 394 1.06 -2.69 -28.41
N THR A 395 1.69 -3.85 -28.65
CA THR A 395 3.05 -4.17 -28.21
C THR A 395 3.90 -4.57 -29.42
N CYS A 396 5.24 -4.46 -29.33
CA CYS A 396 6.10 -4.89 -30.44
C CYS A 396 5.83 -6.35 -30.86
N PRO A 397 5.67 -7.33 -29.95
CA PRO A 397 5.32 -8.69 -30.34
C PRO A 397 4.05 -8.79 -31.19
N VAL A 398 3.00 -8.05 -30.86
CA VAL A 398 1.73 -8.04 -31.62
C VAL A 398 1.95 -7.45 -33.02
N ILE A 399 2.71 -6.36 -33.12
CA ILE A 399 3.00 -5.67 -34.39
C ILE A 399 3.91 -6.53 -35.27
N GLN A 400 4.95 -7.12 -34.69
CA GLN A 400 5.87 -8.04 -35.35
C GLN A 400 5.13 -9.25 -35.93
N ALA A 401 4.24 -9.86 -35.16
CA ALA A 401 3.41 -10.97 -35.61
C ALA A 401 2.47 -10.56 -36.75
N LYS A 402 1.81 -9.40 -36.61
CA LYS A 402 0.87 -8.87 -37.62
C LYS A 402 1.52 -8.62 -38.98
N TYR A 403 2.71 -8.02 -38.98
CA TYR A 403 3.40 -7.64 -40.22
C TYR A 403 4.52 -8.60 -40.63
N LYS A 404 4.75 -9.67 -39.85
CA LYS A 404 5.83 -10.64 -40.03
C LYS A 404 7.22 -9.98 -40.11
N VAL A 405 7.47 -9.04 -39.20
CA VAL A 405 8.73 -8.28 -39.12
C VAL A 405 9.51 -8.63 -37.84
N THR A 406 10.83 -8.59 -37.91
CA THR A 406 11.69 -8.80 -36.73
C THR A 406 11.75 -7.53 -35.88
N LEU A 407 12.01 -7.64 -34.58
CA LEU A 407 12.20 -6.49 -33.70
C LEU A 407 13.39 -5.64 -34.17
N ALA A 408 14.45 -6.29 -34.66
CA ALA A 408 15.61 -5.59 -35.23
C ALA A 408 15.21 -4.70 -36.41
N ASN A 409 14.38 -5.19 -37.35
CA ASN A 409 13.88 -4.37 -38.46
C ASN A 409 12.93 -3.28 -37.96
N LEU A 410 12.04 -3.60 -37.02
CA LEU A 410 11.08 -2.65 -36.46
C LEU A 410 11.81 -1.46 -35.78
N VAL A 411 12.87 -1.74 -35.00
CA VAL A 411 13.71 -0.72 -34.36
C VAL A 411 14.61 -0.01 -35.38
N LYS A 412 15.15 -0.71 -36.38
CA LYS A 412 15.93 -0.10 -37.45
C LYS A 412 15.11 0.95 -38.21
N TRP A 413 13.84 0.67 -38.47
CA TRP A 413 12.95 1.60 -39.16
C TRP A 413 12.36 2.67 -38.24
N ASN A 414 12.32 2.40 -36.93
CA ASN A 414 11.75 3.28 -35.91
C ASN A 414 12.66 3.29 -34.68
N PRO A 415 13.79 4.03 -34.72
CA PRO A 415 14.79 4.01 -33.66
C PRO A 415 14.25 4.39 -32.29
N ALA A 416 13.17 5.18 -32.23
CA ALA A 416 12.49 5.53 -31.00
C ALA A 416 11.98 4.31 -30.20
N ILE A 417 11.65 3.18 -30.85
CA ILE A 417 11.08 1.98 -30.20
C ILE A 417 12.05 1.35 -29.21
N LYS A 418 13.36 1.43 -29.48
CA LYS A 418 14.46 0.77 -28.76
C LYS A 418 14.42 -0.78 -28.80
N PRO A 419 15.56 -1.46 -28.56
CA PRO A 419 15.63 -2.93 -28.57
C PRO A 419 14.76 -3.63 -27.52
N ASP A 420 14.37 -2.93 -26.45
CA ASP A 420 13.51 -3.43 -25.38
C ASP A 420 12.02 -3.08 -25.58
N CYS A 421 11.66 -2.47 -26.72
CA CYS A 421 10.31 -1.99 -27.04
C CYS A 421 9.75 -0.92 -26.09
N THR A 422 10.55 -0.38 -25.15
CA THR A 422 10.07 0.59 -24.16
C THR A 422 9.74 1.95 -24.77
N GLY A 423 10.17 2.21 -26.00
CA GLY A 423 9.90 3.44 -26.71
C GLY A 423 8.79 3.35 -27.76
N LEU A 424 7.97 2.28 -27.73
CA LEU A 424 6.78 2.20 -28.58
C LEU A 424 5.71 3.19 -28.09
N TRP A 425 5.48 4.27 -28.84
CA TRP A 425 4.51 5.31 -28.48
C TRP A 425 3.12 5.01 -29.05
N ALA A 426 2.11 4.95 -28.19
CA ALA A 426 0.71 4.89 -28.61
C ALA A 426 0.28 6.18 -29.33
N LYS A 427 -0.76 6.07 -30.14
CA LYS A 427 -1.37 7.12 -30.97
C LYS A 427 -0.39 7.78 -31.95
N THR A 428 0.59 7.01 -32.42
CA THR A 428 1.52 7.43 -33.47
C THR A 428 1.58 6.37 -34.57
N TYR A 429 1.94 6.78 -35.77
CA TYR A 429 2.30 5.90 -36.87
C TYR A 429 3.78 5.50 -36.76
N LEU A 430 4.05 4.22 -36.98
CA LEU A 430 5.40 3.70 -37.14
C LEU A 430 5.51 2.97 -38.48
N CYS A 431 6.75 2.81 -38.94
CA CYS A 431 7.07 2.10 -40.15
C CYS A 431 7.10 0.58 -39.93
N VAL A 432 6.31 -0.15 -40.70
CA VAL A 432 6.28 -1.64 -40.70
C VAL A 432 6.74 -2.24 -42.03
N GLY A 433 7.22 -1.40 -42.95
CA GLY A 433 7.80 -1.84 -44.21
C GLY A 433 8.44 -0.68 -44.96
N THR A 434 9.58 -0.97 -45.57
CA THR A 434 10.26 -0.07 -46.52
C THR A 434 10.17 -0.64 -47.93
N LEU A 435 10.48 0.18 -48.93
CA LEU A 435 10.73 -0.31 -50.29
C LEU A 435 11.96 -1.21 -50.35
#